data_AF-A0A8T7BXI2-F1
#
_entry.id   AF-A0A8T7BXI2-F1
#
_cell.length_a   1.000
_cell.length_b   1.000
_cell.length_c   1.000
_cell.angle_alpha   90.00
_cell.angle_beta   90.00
_cell.angle_gamma   90.00
#
_symmetry.space_group_name_H-M   'P 1'
#
loop_
_entity.id
_entity.type
_entity.pdbx_description
1 polymer ?
#
loop_
_entity_poly.entity_id
_entity_poly.type
_entity_poly.pdbx_seq_one_letter_code
_entity_poly.pdbx_strand_id
1 'polypeptide(L)'
;MASGQAIKTGDVVNRKIAFRPSLELDRRILMLYLTLIFLGIVMVASASIGIADQQLGDPFFYAKRQFLRALLGLALVWMAYRIPLEFWKRNGMLLMLCSIALLAVVLIPGVGHTVNGSTRWINFGFFTFQASEIAKLFLIIYLSGYLIRRSDEVKSNTMGFIKPMLILGLASSLLILEPDFGAAAILLLTGLGLMFLGGVRFGQFTLFVLGTLAVMVVLAVSSPYRLSRITSFTDPWADPFNSGFQLTQSLIAIGNGGWFGAGL
;
A
#
# COMPACT_ATOMS: atom_id res chain seq x y z
N MET A 1 -66.02 30.32 9.14
CA MET A 1 -65.55 29.86 7.83
C MET A 1 -64.02 29.90 7.82
N ALA A 2 -63.37 28.79 8.18
CA ALA A 2 -61.92 28.67 8.14
C ALA A 2 -61.53 27.98 6.83
N SER A 3 -60.95 28.74 5.90
CA SER A 3 -60.43 28.23 4.63
C SER A 3 -59.10 27.53 4.89
N GLY A 4 -59.11 26.20 4.85
CA GLY A 4 -57.91 25.37 4.91
C GLY A 4 -57.11 25.52 3.62
N GLN A 5 -55.94 26.16 3.69
CA GLN A 5 -54.96 26.10 2.63
C GLN A 5 -54.31 24.72 2.62
N ALA A 6 -54.72 23.90 1.65
CA ALA A 6 -54.08 22.64 1.34
C ALA A 6 -52.64 22.89 0.89
N ILE A 7 -51.67 22.42 1.69
CA ILE A 7 -50.27 22.33 1.31
C ILE A 7 -50.20 21.34 0.15
N LYS A 8 -49.87 21.83 -1.05
CA LYS A 8 -49.67 21.00 -2.24
C LYS A 8 -48.52 20.03 -1.98
N THR A 9 -48.85 18.75 -1.83
CA THR A 9 -47.92 17.61 -1.63
C THR A 9 -46.99 17.32 -2.83
N GLY A 10 -46.92 18.22 -3.82
CA GLY A 10 -46.18 18.02 -5.08
C GLY A 10 -44.74 18.56 -5.09
N ASP A 11 -44.38 19.48 -4.18
CA ASP A 11 -43.13 20.24 -4.33
C ASP A 11 -41.94 19.69 -3.52
N VAL A 12 -42.11 18.56 -2.81
CA VAL A 12 -41.07 18.01 -1.92
C VAL A 12 -40.16 16.98 -2.61
N VAL A 13 -40.50 16.50 -3.81
CA VAL A 13 -39.86 15.29 -4.40
C VAL A 13 -38.65 15.60 -5.30
N ASN A 14 -38.33 16.87 -5.60
CA ASN A 14 -37.27 17.18 -6.57
C ASN A 14 -36.16 18.10 -6.06
N ARG A 15 -35.75 17.95 -4.79
CA ARG A 15 -34.40 18.39 -4.38
C ARG A 15 -33.39 17.40 -4.95
N LYS A 16 -32.98 17.62 -6.21
CA LYS A 16 -31.67 17.17 -6.66
C LYS A 16 -30.66 17.78 -5.69
N ILE A 17 -30.20 16.99 -4.72
CA ILE A 17 -29.02 17.33 -3.93
C ILE A 17 -27.89 17.35 -4.94
N ALA A 18 -27.63 18.52 -5.52
CA ALA A 18 -26.43 18.76 -6.29
C ALA A 18 -25.29 18.56 -5.29
N PHE A 19 -24.69 17.37 -5.29
CA PHE A 19 -23.45 17.11 -4.59
C PHE A 19 -22.41 18.01 -5.27
N ARG A 20 -22.29 19.24 -4.76
CA ARG A 20 -21.13 20.08 -5.01
C ARG A 20 -20.05 19.47 -4.15
N PRO A 21 -19.04 18.78 -4.71
CA PRO A 21 -17.89 18.44 -3.90
C PRO A 21 -17.25 19.79 -3.54
N SER A 22 -17.57 20.34 -2.37
CA SER A 22 -16.64 21.30 -1.80
C SER A 22 -15.36 20.49 -1.61
N LEU A 23 -14.29 20.94 -2.28
CA LEU A 23 -12.94 20.43 -2.16
C LEU A 23 -12.41 20.80 -0.76
N GLU A 24 -13.17 20.49 0.28
CA GLU A 24 -12.79 20.71 1.66
C GLU A 24 -11.80 19.62 2.02
N LEU A 25 -10.54 19.97 1.88
CA LEU A 25 -9.44 19.17 2.37
C LEU A 25 -9.63 18.97 3.87
N ASP A 26 -9.70 17.71 4.32
CA ASP A 26 -9.71 17.42 5.75
C ASP A 26 -8.36 17.84 6.35
N ARG A 27 -8.37 19.02 6.97
CA ARG A 27 -7.18 19.63 7.56
C ARG A 27 -6.58 18.76 8.66
N ARG A 28 -7.39 17.97 9.38
CA ARG A 28 -6.89 17.12 10.48
C ARG A 28 -6.05 15.99 9.92
N ILE A 29 -6.55 15.30 8.89
CA ILE A 29 -5.82 14.23 8.21
C ILE A 29 -4.54 14.79 7.57
N LEU A 30 -4.62 15.93 6.88
CA LEU A 30 -3.43 16.56 6.30
C LEU A 30 -2.37 16.86 7.37
N MET A 31 -2.75 17.48 8.50
CA MET A 31 -1.81 17.81 9.57
C MET A 31 -1.18 16.56 10.17
N LEU A 32 -1.93 15.47 10.35
CA LEU A 32 -1.37 14.18 10.80
C LEU A 32 -0.32 13.65 9.84
N TYR A 33 -0.60 13.66 8.53
CA TYR A 33 0.38 13.23 7.52
C TYR A 33 1.63 14.11 7.51
N LEU A 34 1.47 15.44 7.58
CA LEU A 34 2.61 16.37 7.62
C LEU A 34 3.48 16.15 8.86
N THR A 35 2.87 15.94 10.03
CA THR A 35 3.60 15.62 11.27
C THR A 35 4.37 14.31 11.14
N LEU A 36 3.75 13.26 10.57
CA LEU A 36 4.42 11.97 10.36
C LEU A 36 5.59 12.07 9.36
N ILE A 37 5.44 12.84 8.29
CA ILE A 37 6.51 13.09 7.32
C ILE A 37 7.67 13.84 8.00
N PHE A 38 7.37 14.90 8.75
CA PHE A 38 8.38 15.69 9.45
C PHE A 38 9.13 14.84 10.48
N LEU A 39 8.39 14.09 11.32
CA LEU A 39 8.97 13.17 12.28
C LEU A 39 9.84 12.11 11.59
N GLY A 40 9.39 11.55 10.47
CA GLY A 40 10.18 10.60 9.69
C GLY A 40 11.49 11.18 9.15
N ILE A 41 11.50 12.45 8.72
CA ILE A 41 12.73 13.13 8.28
C ILE A 41 13.70 13.32 9.45
N VAL A 42 13.20 13.73 10.62
CA VAL A 42 14.00 13.86 11.85
C VAL A 42 14.62 12.52 12.23
N MET A 43 13.83 11.44 12.28
CA MET A 43 14.32 10.10 12.60
C MET A 43 15.37 9.60 11.61
N VAL A 44 15.24 9.90 10.32
CA VAL A 44 16.26 9.54 9.32
C VAL A 44 17.54 10.35 9.55
N ALA A 45 17.44 11.65 9.82
CA ALA A 45 18.62 12.46 10.11
C ALA A 45 19.37 11.90 11.33
N SER A 46 18.67 11.71 12.44
CA SER A 46 19.17 11.08 13.66
C SER A 46 19.96 9.79 13.44
N ALA A 47 19.29 8.78 12.88
CA ALA A 47 19.81 7.44 12.81
C ALA A 47 20.95 7.30 11.79
N SER A 48 21.06 8.23 10.84
CA SER A 48 22.02 8.14 9.74
C SER A 48 23.25 9.04 9.89
N ILE A 49 23.26 10.02 10.80
CA ILE A 49 24.38 10.95 11.01
C ILE A 49 25.71 10.20 11.23
N GLY A 50 25.74 9.22 12.14
CA GLY A 50 26.97 8.48 12.46
C GLY A 50 27.51 7.67 11.29
N ILE A 51 26.63 7.07 10.49
CA ILE A 51 27.01 6.27 9.31
C ILE A 51 27.44 7.18 8.17
N ALA A 52 26.72 8.28 7.94
CA ALA A 52 26.97 9.22 6.85
C ALA A 52 28.27 10.00 7.05
N ASP A 53 28.56 10.41 8.28
CA ASP A 53 29.80 11.11 8.62
C ASP A 53 31.02 10.21 8.39
N GLN A 54 30.95 8.94 8.84
CA GLN A 54 32.04 7.98 8.69
C GLN A 54 32.29 7.53 7.25
N GLN A 55 31.25 7.36 6.43
CA GLN A 55 31.38 6.78 5.10
C GLN A 55 31.45 7.81 3.96
N LEU A 56 30.82 8.98 4.13
CA LEU A 56 30.59 9.95 3.05
C LEU A 56 31.12 11.35 3.39
N GLY A 57 31.51 11.62 4.64
CA GLY A 57 31.99 12.92 5.09
C GLY A 57 30.93 14.04 5.07
N ASP A 58 29.65 13.70 4.87
CA ASP A 58 28.51 14.62 4.96
C ASP A 58 27.45 14.00 5.90
N PRO A 59 27.39 14.43 7.18
CA PRO A 59 26.45 13.92 8.17
C PRO A 59 24.98 13.98 7.73
N PHE A 60 24.62 14.93 6.86
CA PHE A 60 23.24 15.17 6.44
C PHE A 60 22.91 14.58 5.07
N PHE A 61 23.79 13.78 4.48
CA PHE A 61 23.62 13.26 3.13
C PHE A 61 22.29 12.52 2.92
N TYR A 62 21.95 11.58 3.80
CA TYR A 62 20.69 10.82 3.71
C TYR A 62 19.47 11.69 4.05
N ALA A 63 19.59 12.61 5.02
CA ALA A 63 18.54 13.55 5.37
C ALA A 63 18.17 14.48 4.20
N LYS A 64 19.16 15.07 3.52
CA LYS A 64 18.96 15.92 2.32
C LYS A 64 18.22 15.15 1.21
N ARG A 65 18.63 13.91 0.95
CA ARG A 65 17.97 13.04 -0.05
C ARG A 65 16.53 12.69 0.36
N GLN A 66 16.30 12.40 1.63
CA GLN A 66 14.96 12.10 2.15
C GLN A 66 14.05 13.32 2.06
N PHE A 67 14.56 14.51 2.36
CA PHE A 67 13.83 15.77 2.23
C PHE A 67 13.43 16.04 0.77
N LEU A 68 14.34 15.86 -0.20
CA LEU A 68 14.02 15.99 -1.62
C LEU A 68 12.95 14.98 -2.07
N ARG A 69 13.04 13.72 -1.63
CA ARG A 69 12.02 12.69 -1.92
C ARG A 69 10.67 13.04 -1.31
N ALA A 70 10.64 13.59 -0.09
CA ALA A 70 9.42 14.04 0.55
C ALA A 70 8.76 15.21 -0.22
N LEU A 71 9.56 16.18 -0.68
CA LEU A 71 9.06 17.27 -1.53
C LEU A 71 8.47 16.76 -2.85
N LEU A 72 9.17 15.84 -3.54
CA LEU A 72 8.65 15.20 -4.74
C LEU A 72 7.35 14.43 -4.47
N GLY A 73 7.27 13.71 -3.35
CA GLY A 73 6.06 13.03 -2.92
C GLY A 73 4.88 13.99 -2.69
N LEU A 74 5.12 15.11 -2.00
CA LEU A 74 4.10 16.15 -1.79
C LEU A 74 3.64 16.79 -3.10
N ALA A 75 4.56 17.03 -4.05
CA ALA A 75 4.20 17.50 -5.38
C ALA A 75 3.31 16.50 -6.13
N LEU A 76 3.64 15.21 -6.08
CA LEU A 76 2.82 14.14 -6.69
C LEU A 76 1.43 14.04 -6.04
N VAL A 77 1.34 14.13 -4.71
CA VAL A 77 0.05 14.17 -3.98
C VAL A 77 -0.78 15.37 -4.41
N TRP A 78 -0.17 16.54 -4.52
CA TRP A 78 -0.85 17.76 -4.99
C TRP A 78 -1.35 17.61 -6.43
N MET A 79 -0.55 17.02 -7.33
CA MET A 79 -0.98 16.72 -8.70
C MET A 79 -2.14 15.72 -8.72
N ALA A 80 -2.05 14.63 -7.94
CA ALA A 80 -3.11 13.63 -7.85
C ALA A 80 -4.42 14.22 -7.29
N TYR A 81 -4.33 15.13 -6.32
CA TYR A 81 -5.48 15.85 -5.76
C TYR A 81 -6.21 16.74 -6.79
N ARG A 82 -5.49 17.23 -7.81
CA ARG A 82 -6.11 18.02 -8.90
C ARG A 82 -6.89 17.16 -9.90
N ILE A 83 -6.67 15.85 -9.92
CA ILE A 83 -7.34 14.93 -10.85
C ILE A 83 -8.72 14.55 -10.28
N PRO A 84 -9.82 14.76 -11.02
CA PRO A 84 -11.16 14.49 -10.53
C PRO A 84 -11.37 13.01 -10.22
N LEU A 85 -12.14 12.70 -9.17
CA LEU A 85 -12.38 11.33 -8.71
C LEU A 85 -13.02 10.46 -9.82
N GLU A 86 -13.83 11.07 -10.67
CA GLU A 86 -14.48 10.46 -11.82
C GLU A 86 -13.47 9.87 -12.81
N PHE A 87 -12.31 10.53 -12.99
CA PHE A 87 -11.24 10.03 -13.85
C PHE A 87 -10.71 8.69 -13.33
N TRP A 88 -10.41 8.60 -12.03
CA TRP A 88 -9.93 7.37 -11.40
C TRP A 88 -10.96 6.25 -11.47
N LYS A 89 -12.24 6.57 -11.21
CA LYS A 89 -13.35 5.61 -11.27
C LYS A 89 -13.58 5.06 -12.68
N ARG A 90 -13.55 5.93 -13.70
CA ARG A 90 -13.78 5.55 -15.11
C ARG A 90 -12.63 4.74 -15.69
N ASN A 91 -11.39 5.09 -15.34
CA ASN A 91 -10.19 4.43 -15.88
C ASN A 91 -9.73 3.22 -15.07
N GLY A 92 -10.49 2.76 -14.08
CA GLY A 92 -10.07 1.64 -13.20
C GLY A 92 -9.61 0.40 -13.95
N MET A 93 -10.27 0.01 -15.06
CA MET A 93 -9.82 -1.15 -15.86
C MET A 93 -8.47 -0.91 -16.53
N LEU A 94 -8.23 0.30 -17.05
CA LEU A 94 -6.95 0.67 -17.64
C LEU A 94 -5.85 0.72 -16.58
N LEU A 95 -6.14 1.27 -15.39
CA LEU A 95 -5.22 1.27 -14.26
C LEU A 95 -4.83 -0.15 -13.84
N MET A 96 -5.79 -1.08 -13.78
CA MET A 96 -5.52 -2.50 -13.51
C MET A 96 -4.61 -3.12 -14.57
N LEU A 97 -4.89 -2.91 -15.86
CA LEU A 97 -4.03 -3.41 -16.94
C LEU A 97 -2.63 -2.82 -16.85
N CYS A 98 -2.52 -1.51 -16.57
CA CYS A 98 -1.25 -0.86 -16.32
C CYS A 98 -0.50 -1.48 -15.13
N SER A 99 -1.17 -1.83 -14.03
CA SER A 99 -0.55 -2.54 -12.90
C SER A 99 0.06 -3.87 -13.32
N ILE A 100 -0.72 -4.70 -14.02
CA ILE A 100 -0.26 -6.03 -14.45
C ILE A 100 0.91 -5.89 -15.43
N ALA A 101 0.81 -4.96 -16.39
CA ALA A 101 1.89 -4.69 -17.32
C ALA A 101 3.16 -4.19 -16.60
N LEU A 102 3.01 -3.30 -15.62
CA LEU A 102 4.14 -2.74 -14.88
C LEU A 102 4.89 -3.81 -14.08
N LEU A 103 4.15 -4.71 -13.40
CA LEU A 103 4.73 -5.86 -12.69
C LEU A 103 5.43 -6.82 -13.67
N ALA A 104 4.78 -7.11 -14.81
CA ALA A 104 5.38 -7.98 -15.83
C ALA A 104 6.66 -7.37 -16.45
N VAL A 105 6.70 -6.06 -16.67
CA VAL A 105 7.86 -5.35 -17.24
C VAL A 105 9.07 -5.42 -16.30
N VAL A 106 8.86 -5.36 -14.98
CA VAL A 106 9.97 -5.46 -14.01
C VAL A 106 10.64 -6.83 -14.01
N LEU A 107 9.90 -7.88 -14.39
CA LEU A 107 10.45 -9.23 -14.52
C LEU A 107 11.31 -9.43 -15.78
N ILE A 108 11.29 -8.48 -16.74
CA ILE A 108 12.10 -8.57 -17.95
C ILE A 108 13.58 -8.40 -17.59
N PRO A 109 14.46 -9.36 -17.93
CA PRO A 109 15.89 -9.26 -17.68
C PRO A 109 16.48 -7.98 -18.29
N GLY A 110 17.22 -7.21 -17.51
CA GLY A 110 17.82 -5.94 -17.93
C GLY A 110 16.98 -4.69 -17.64
N VAL A 111 15.70 -4.82 -17.30
CA VAL A 111 14.84 -3.69 -16.86
C VAL A 111 14.79 -3.61 -15.34
N GLY A 112 14.52 -4.74 -14.68
CA GLY A 112 14.48 -4.83 -13.22
C GLY A 112 15.87 -4.79 -12.58
N HIS A 113 16.05 -3.93 -11.59
CA HIS A 113 17.25 -3.86 -10.76
C HIS A 113 17.07 -4.70 -9.50
N THR A 114 17.98 -5.67 -9.29
CA THR A 114 17.97 -6.57 -8.15
C THR A 114 18.63 -5.91 -6.94
N VAL A 115 17.90 -5.78 -5.83
CA VAL A 115 18.45 -5.34 -4.53
C VAL A 115 18.07 -6.37 -3.49
N ASN A 116 19.03 -6.85 -2.69
CA ASN A 116 18.82 -7.85 -1.64
C ASN A 116 18.09 -9.13 -2.12
N GLY A 117 18.44 -9.60 -3.33
CA GLY A 117 17.81 -10.78 -3.94
C GLY A 117 16.42 -10.54 -4.54
N SER A 118 15.97 -9.28 -4.66
CA SER A 118 14.65 -8.95 -5.19
C SER A 118 14.68 -7.95 -6.36
N THR A 119 14.10 -8.33 -7.49
CA THR A 119 13.95 -7.52 -8.71
C THR A 119 12.65 -6.73 -8.66
N ARG A 120 12.68 -5.54 -8.03
CA ARG A 120 11.46 -4.71 -7.80
C ARG A 120 11.59 -3.28 -8.29
N TRP A 121 12.82 -2.85 -8.55
CA TRP A 121 13.15 -1.46 -8.77
C TRP A 121 13.46 -1.24 -10.25
N ILE A 122 12.85 -0.21 -10.84
CA ILE A 122 13.27 0.31 -12.14
C ILE A 122 14.21 1.48 -11.84
N ASN A 123 15.46 1.36 -12.29
CA ASN A 123 16.45 2.40 -12.10
C ASN A 123 16.43 3.37 -13.30
N PHE A 124 16.00 4.60 -13.06
CA PHE A 124 16.02 5.68 -14.06
C PHE A 124 17.29 6.53 -13.99
N GLY A 125 18.35 6.03 -13.33
CA GLY A 125 19.63 6.71 -13.12
C GLY A 125 19.60 7.67 -11.94
N PHE A 126 18.69 8.64 -11.96
CA PHE A 126 18.59 9.67 -10.89
C PHE A 126 17.72 9.24 -9.71
N PHE A 127 16.74 8.37 -9.96
CA PHE A 127 15.87 7.81 -8.92
C PHE A 127 15.51 6.36 -9.24
N THR A 128 15.19 5.62 -8.19
CA THR A 128 14.71 4.25 -8.26
C THR A 128 13.20 4.25 -8.04
N PHE A 129 12.47 3.66 -8.96
CA PHE A 129 11.01 3.57 -8.93
C PHE A 129 10.58 2.15 -8.60
N GLN A 130 9.76 1.99 -7.56
CA GLN A 130 9.24 0.68 -7.18
C GLN A 130 7.90 0.44 -7.86
N ALA A 131 7.91 -0.44 -8.86
CA ALA A 131 6.72 -0.80 -9.64
C ALA A 131 5.58 -1.34 -8.77
N SER A 132 5.93 -2.15 -7.77
CA SER A 132 4.96 -2.81 -6.90
C SER A 132 4.12 -1.84 -6.08
N GLU A 133 4.63 -0.66 -5.73
CA GLU A 133 3.85 0.36 -5.00
C GLU A 133 2.74 0.97 -5.86
N ILE A 134 3.07 1.36 -7.10
CA ILE A 134 2.07 1.92 -8.02
C ILE A 134 1.06 0.85 -8.46
N ALA A 135 1.54 -0.38 -8.72
CA ALA A 135 0.67 -1.48 -9.10
C ALA A 135 -0.39 -1.77 -8.01
N LYS A 136 0.00 -1.80 -6.73
CA LYS A 136 -0.92 -1.96 -5.59
C LYS A 136 -1.98 -0.86 -5.54
N LEU A 137 -1.57 0.41 -5.64
CA LEU A 137 -2.49 1.55 -5.61
C LEU A 137 -3.55 1.44 -6.71
N PHE A 138 -3.12 1.20 -7.95
CA PHE A 138 -4.01 1.08 -9.11
C PHE A 138 -4.95 -0.13 -9.02
N LEU A 139 -4.47 -1.27 -8.50
CA LEU A 139 -5.31 -2.45 -8.27
C LEU A 139 -6.37 -2.20 -7.20
N ILE A 140 -6.04 -1.46 -6.14
CA ILE A 140 -7.00 -1.07 -5.09
C ILE A 140 -8.07 -0.13 -5.66
N ILE A 141 -7.67 0.85 -6.49
CA ILE A 141 -8.62 1.76 -7.16
C ILE A 141 -9.56 0.98 -8.09
N TYR A 142 -9.00 0.06 -8.89
CA TYR A 142 -9.79 -0.84 -9.73
C TYR A 142 -10.79 -1.67 -8.91
N LEU A 143 -10.31 -2.34 -7.85
CA LEU A 143 -11.12 -3.22 -7.02
C LEU A 143 -12.25 -2.45 -6.34
N SER A 144 -11.96 -1.27 -5.80
CA SER A 144 -12.95 -0.39 -5.20
C SER A 144 -14.04 0.01 -6.23
N GLY A 145 -13.64 0.36 -7.45
CA GLY A 145 -14.57 0.65 -8.53
C GLY A 145 -15.37 -0.57 -9.00
N TYR A 146 -14.77 -1.77 -8.98
CA TYR A 146 -15.45 -3.02 -9.31
C TYR A 146 -16.54 -3.34 -8.28
N LEU A 147 -16.24 -3.20 -6.99
CA LEU A 147 -17.20 -3.45 -5.90
C LEU A 147 -18.41 -2.51 -5.95
N ILE A 148 -18.24 -1.28 -6.42
CA ILE A 148 -19.35 -0.34 -6.62
C ILE A 148 -20.20 -0.75 -7.83
N ARG A 149 -19.58 -1.09 -8.97
CA ARG A 149 -20.31 -1.41 -10.21
C ARG A 149 -20.98 -2.78 -10.21
N ARG A 150 -20.43 -3.73 -9.45
CA ARG A 150 -20.85 -5.15 -9.43
C ARG A 150 -21.27 -5.59 -8.02
N SER A 151 -21.75 -4.66 -7.19
CA SER A 151 -22.13 -4.92 -5.79
C SER A 151 -23.10 -6.08 -5.65
N ASP A 152 -24.11 -6.15 -6.53
CA ASP A 152 -25.16 -7.16 -6.46
C ASP A 152 -24.64 -8.53 -6.88
N GLU A 153 -23.78 -8.57 -7.91
CA GLU A 153 -23.10 -9.80 -8.34
C GLU A 153 -22.16 -10.32 -7.26
N VAL A 154 -21.43 -9.46 -6.56
CA VAL A 154 -20.50 -9.85 -5.47
C VAL A 154 -21.25 -10.48 -4.29
N LYS A 155 -22.47 -10.00 -4.00
CA LYS A 155 -23.32 -10.53 -2.92
C LYS A 155 -24.08 -11.81 -3.29
N SER A 156 -24.51 -11.92 -4.55
CA SER A 156 -25.45 -12.95 -5.00
C SER A 156 -24.81 -14.07 -5.82
N ASN A 157 -23.65 -13.83 -6.43
CA ASN A 157 -23.04 -14.74 -7.40
C ASN A 157 -21.57 -15.01 -7.07
N THR A 158 -21.19 -16.29 -7.04
CA THR A 158 -19.80 -16.73 -6.85
C THR A 158 -18.87 -16.15 -7.93
N MET A 159 -19.36 -15.94 -9.15
CA MET A 159 -18.57 -15.34 -10.23
C MET A 159 -18.24 -13.86 -9.97
N GLY A 160 -19.11 -13.14 -9.25
CA GLY A 160 -18.86 -11.77 -8.82
C GLY A 160 -17.65 -11.66 -7.88
N PHE A 161 -17.43 -12.71 -7.09
CA PHE A 161 -16.29 -12.86 -6.19
C PHE A 161 -15.01 -13.40 -6.89
N ILE A 162 -15.14 -14.43 -7.73
CA ILE A 162 -13.97 -15.08 -8.36
C ILE A 162 -13.21 -14.12 -9.30
N LYS A 163 -13.91 -13.30 -10.09
CA LYS A 163 -13.28 -12.37 -11.05
C LYS A 163 -12.22 -11.45 -10.41
N PRO A 164 -12.52 -10.66 -9.36
CA PRO A 164 -11.51 -9.82 -8.71
C PRO A 164 -10.44 -10.65 -8.00
N MET A 165 -10.78 -11.83 -7.45
CA MET A 165 -9.78 -12.71 -6.82
C MET A 165 -8.77 -13.27 -7.82
N LEU A 166 -9.18 -13.59 -9.05
CA LEU A 166 -8.25 -14.02 -10.09
C LEU A 166 -7.26 -12.90 -10.45
N ILE A 167 -7.73 -11.65 -10.52
CA ILE A 167 -6.87 -10.50 -10.81
C ILE A 167 -5.88 -10.26 -9.67
N LEU A 168 -6.33 -10.30 -8.41
CA LEU A 168 -5.44 -10.18 -7.27
C LEU A 168 -4.46 -11.35 -7.18
N GLY A 169 -4.91 -12.58 -7.46
CA GLY A 169 -4.07 -13.77 -7.50
C GLY A 169 -2.98 -13.68 -8.57
N LEU A 170 -3.34 -13.22 -9.78
CA LEU A 170 -2.38 -12.96 -10.85
C LEU A 170 -1.35 -11.90 -10.44
N ALA A 171 -1.79 -10.73 -9.95
CA ALA A 171 -0.89 -9.67 -9.50
C ALA A 171 0.03 -10.14 -8.36
N SER A 172 -0.50 -10.89 -7.40
CA SER A 172 0.28 -11.44 -6.29
C SER A 172 1.28 -12.49 -6.75
N SER A 173 0.92 -13.29 -7.76
CA SER A 173 1.83 -14.26 -8.36
C SER A 173 3.00 -13.56 -9.05
N LEU A 174 2.75 -12.47 -9.79
CA LEU A 174 3.80 -11.63 -10.37
C LEU A 174 4.71 -11.04 -9.28
N LEU A 175 4.15 -10.53 -8.19
CA LEU A 175 4.94 -10.02 -7.05
C LEU A 175 5.79 -11.11 -6.39
N ILE A 176 5.27 -12.34 -6.26
CA ILE A 176 6.05 -13.47 -5.73
C ILE A 176 7.22 -13.84 -6.67
N LEU A 177 7.03 -13.67 -7.99
CA LEU A 177 8.09 -13.83 -8.99
C LEU A 177 9.13 -12.70 -8.97
N GLU A 178 8.80 -11.53 -8.40
CA GLU A 178 9.72 -10.41 -8.13
C GLU A 178 10.51 -10.57 -6.80
N PRO A 179 10.57 -11.79 -6.25
CA PRO A 179 10.72 -12.12 -4.82
C PRO A 179 10.10 -11.16 -3.78
N ASP A 180 8.95 -10.52 -4.06
CA ASP A 180 8.26 -9.60 -3.12
C ASP A 180 7.08 -10.23 -2.38
N PHE A 181 7.39 -11.10 -1.41
CA PHE A 181 6.37 -11.73 -0.58
C PHE A 181 5.57 -10.74 0.27
N GLY A 182 6.23 -9.69 0.79
CA GLY A 182 5.58 -8.69 1.64
C GLY A 182 4.56 -7.87 0.87
N ALA A 183 4.89 -7.40 -0.33
CA ALA A 183 3.93 -6.68 -1.17
C ALA A 183 2.75 -7.57 -1.60
N ALA A 184 3.01 -8.84 -1.94
CA ALA A 184 1.94 -9.79 -2.28
C ALA A 184 0.98 -10.00 -1.09
N ALA A 185 1.52 -10.19 0.12
CA ALA A 185 0.72 -10.33 1.34
C ALA A 185 -0.16 -9.09 1.61
N ILE A 186 0.41 -7.88 1.52
CA ILE A 186 -0.31 -6.63 1.74
C ILE A 186 -1.42 -6.44 0.71
N LEU A 187 -1.14 -6.73 -0.57
CA LEU A 187 -2.11 -6.63 -1.66
C LEU A 187 -3.29 -7.58 -1.43
N LEU A 188 -3.01 -8.85 -1.11
CA LEU A 188 -4.05 -9.85 -0.83
C LEU A 188 -4.86 -9.49 0.41
N LEU A 189 -4.20 -9.09 1.50
CA LEU A 189 -4.89 -8.71 2.75
C LEU A 189 -5.81 -7.51 2.54
N THR A 190 -5.31 -6.47 1.86
CA THR A 190 -6.10 -5.26 1.57
C THR A 190 -7.23 -5.56 0.60
N GLY A 191 -6.97 -6.37 -0.44
CA GLY A 191 -7.98 -6.79 -1.40
C GLY A 191 -9.08 -7.64 -0.76
N LEU A 192 -8.73 -8.61 0.08
CA LEU A 192 -9.68 -9.40 0.87
C LEU A 192 -10.47 -8.51 1.83
N GLY A 193 -9.83 -7.56 2.50
CA GLY A 193 -10.50 -6.58 3.36
C GLY A 193 -11.55 -5.76 2.59
N LEU A 194 -11.23 -5.30 1.39
CA LEU A 194 -12.18 -4.60 0.52
C LEU A 194 -13.33 -5.50 0.07
N MET A 195 -13.07 -6.75 -0.29
CA MET A 195 -14.11 -7.72 -0.64
C MET A 195 -15.05 -7.99 0.54
N PHE A 196 -14.51 -8.12 1.75
CA PHE A 196 -15.31 -8.27 2.97
C PHE A 196 -16.24 -7.07 3.17
N LEU A 197 -15.71 -5.84 3.07
CA LEU A 197 -16.50 -4.61 3.13
C LEU A 197 -17.52 -4.51 1.98
N GLY A 198 -17.23 -5.11 0.82
CA GLY A 198 -18.14 -5.23 -0.32
C GLY A 198 -19.36 -6.14 -0.07
N GLY A 199 -19.40 -6.86 1.05
CA GLY A 199 -20.53 -7.71 1.43
C GLY A 199 -20.49 -9.12 0.83
N VAL A 200 -19.31 -9.66 0.55
CA VAL A 200 -19.14 -11.05 0.10
C VAL A 200 -19.75 -12.02 1.11
N ARG A 201 -20.33 -13.11 0.61
CA ARG A 201 -20.87 -14.20 1.43
C ARG A 201 -19.80 -14.78 2.36
N PHE A 202 -20.11 -14.82 3.66
CA PHE A 202 -19.17 -15.22 4.71
C PHE A 202 -18.51 -16.58 4.45
N GLY A 203 -19.26 -17.59 3.99
CA GLY A 203 -18.70 -18.91 3.69
C GLY A 203 -17.64 -18.90 2.57
N GLN A 204 -17.90 -18.18 1.47
CA GLN A 204 -16.95 -18.07 0.36
C GLN A 204 -15.71 -17.28 0.77
N PHE A 205 -15.92 -16.20 1.53
CA PHE A 205 -14.84 -15.39 2.08
C PHE A 205 -13.92 -16.20 2.98
N THR A 206 -14.46 -16.91 3.98
CA THR A 206 -13.66 -17.71 4.92
C THR A 206 -12.87 -18.81 4.20
N LEU A 207 -13.48 -19.52 3.25
CA LEU A 207 -12.79 -20.54 2.46
C LEU A 207 -11.59 -19.95 1.70
N PHE A 208 -11.77 -18.79 1.07
CA PHE A 208 -10.70 -18.12 0.33
C PHE A 208 -9.60 -17.55 1.23
N VAL A 209 -9.96 -17.00 2.38
CA VAL A 209 -8.98 -16.53 3.37
C VAL A 209 -8.12 -17.70 3.84
N LEU A 210 -8.74 -18.83 4.21
CA LEU A 210 -8.01 -20.03 4.63
C LEU A 210 -7.13 -20.58 3.50
N GLY A 211 -7.64 -20.65 2.28
CA GLY A 211 -6.87 -21.10 1.11
C GLY A 211 -5.68 -20.17 0.81
N THR A 212 -5.88 -18.86 0.87
CA THR A 212 -4.82 -17.87 0.67
C THR A 212 -3.75 -17.98 1.75
N LEU A 213 -4.16 -18.12 3.02
CA LEU A 213 -3.23 -18.31 4.13
C LEU A 213 -2.43 -19.61 3.98
N ALA A 214 -3.08 -20.72 3.60
CA ALA A 214 -2.40 -21.99 3.38
C ALA A 214 -1.33 -21.88 2.28
N VAL A 215 -1.67 -21.27 1.15
CA VAL A 215 -0.70 -21.03 0.05
C VAL A 215 0.45 -20.14 0.51
N MET A 216 0.16 -19.07 1.25
CA MET A 216 1.19 -18.16 1.77
C MET A 216 2.13 -18.86 2.77
N VAL A 217 1.62 -19.74 3.63
CA VAL A 217 2.45 -20.55 4.54
C VAL A 217 3.35 -21.52 3.77
N VAL A 218 2.81 -22.24 2.80
CA VAL A 218 3.60 -23.16 1.95
C VAL A 218 4.71 -22.41 1.23
N LEU A 219 4.40 -21.24 0.65
CA LEU A 219 5.39 -20.39 -0.01
C LEU A 219 6.42 -19.80 0.95
N ALA A 220 6.04 -19.54 2.20
CA ALA A 220 6.97 -19.02 3.21
C ALA A 220 7.98 -20.10 3.64
N VAL A 221 7.55 -21.35 3.78
CA VAL A 221 8.40 -22.47 4.22
C VAL A 221 9.27 -23.02 3.08
N SER A 222 8.84 -22.90 1.82
CA SER A 222 9.56 -23.47 0.67
C SER A 222 10.86 -22.76 0.29
N SER A 223 11.09 -21.52 0.78
CA SER A 223 12.29 -20.75 0.47
C SER A 223 13.15 -20.61 1.74
N PRO A 224 14.42 -21.05 1.72
CA PRO A 224 15.33 -20.91 2.87
C PRO A 224 15.46 -19.46 3.37
N TYR A 225 15.43 -18.49 2.45
CA TYR A 225 15.47 -17.05 2.78
C TYR A 225 14.21 -16.56 3.51
N ARG A 226 13.02 -17.07 3.12
CA ARG A 226 11.76 -16.68 3.76
C ARG A 226 11.62 -17.35 5.12
N LEU A 227 12.05 -18.61 5.23
CA LEU A 227 12.08 -19.34 6.49
C LEU A 227 13.05 -18.68 7.47
N SER A 228 14.26 -18.29 7.03
CA SER A 228 15.24 -17.64 7.90
C SER A 228 14.72 -16.33 8.48
N ARG A 229 13.99 -15.53 7.68
CA ARG A 229 13.28 -14.32 8.15
C ARG A 229 12.25 -14.62 9.24
N ILE A 230 11.51 -15.73 9.13
CA ILE A 230 10.50 -16.12 10.13
C ILE A 230 11.17 -16.63 11.39
N THR A 231 12.17 -17.51 11.27
CA THR A 231 12.87 -18.08 12.42
C THR A 231 13.72 -17.04 13.16
N SER A 232 14.26 -16.04 12.45
CA SER A 232 14.98 -14.92 13.07
C SER A 232 14.08 -14.04 13.95
N PHE A 233 12.76 -14.09 13.80
CA PHE A 233 11.86 -13.44 14.77
C PHE A 233 11.78 -14.20 16.09
N THR A 234 11.92 -15.53 16.05
CA THR A 234 11.88 -16.38 17.25
C THR A 234 13.22 -16.35 17.98
N ASP A 235 14.33 -16.41 17.24
CA ASP A 235 15.69 -16.31 17.78
C ASP A 235 16.55 -15.36 16.94
N PRO A 236 16.47 -14.04 17.18
CA PRO A 236 17.27 -13.05 16.46
C PRO A 236 18.76 -13.07 16.85
N TRP A 237 19.10 -13.68 17.97
CA TRP A 237 20.47 -13.72 18.50
C TRP A 237 21.31 -14.84 17.88
N ALA A 238 20.67 -15.82 17.22
CA ALA A 238 21.36 -16.86 16.47
C ALA A 238 22.17 -16.32 15.27
N ASP A 239 21.72 -15.21 14.67
CA ASP A 239 22.40 -14.55 13.54
C ASP A 239 22.24 -13.01 13.60
N PRO A 240 22.88 -12.34 14.57
CA PRO A 240 22.62 -10.95 14.90
C PRO A 240 23.23 -9.95 13.91
N PHE A 241 24.08 -10.39 12.98
CA PHE A 241 24.72 -9.53 11.99
C PHE A 241 24.11 -9.65 10.58
N ASN A 242 23.18 -10.58 10.38
CA ASN A 242 22.55 -10.79 9.09
C ASN A 242 21.03 -10.92 9.22
N SER A 243 20.47 -12.13 9.32
CA SER A 243 19.01 -12.31 9.32
C SER A 243 18.31 -11.72 10.55
N GLY A 244 18.93 -11.80 11.73
CA GLY A 244 18.43 -11.23 12.99
C GLY A 244 18.79 -9.77 13.22
N PHE A 245 19.60 -9.15 12.35
CA PHE A 245 20.18 -7.82 12.58
C PHE A 245 19.14 -6.74 12.93
N GLN A 246 18.05 -6.67 12.15
CA GLN A 246 17.03 -5.64 12.36
C GLN A 246 16.34 -5.78 13.72
N LEU A 247 16.02 -7.00 14.13
CA LEU A 247 15.34 -7.26 15.41
C LEU A 247 16.31 -7.08 16.58
N THR A 248 17.54 -7.58 16.46
CA THR A 248 18.58 -7.42 17.49
C THR A 248 18.93 -5.96 17.72
N GLN A 249 19.14 -5.16 16.67
CA GLN A 249 19.39 -3.73 16.81
C GLN A 249 18.19 -2.98 17.38
N SER A 250 16.96 -3.37 17.01
CA SER A 250 15.75 -2.79 17.61
C SER A 250 15.68 -3.09 19.12
N LEU A 251 16.01 -4.31 19.54
CA LEU A 251 16.04 -4.70 20.95
C LEU A 251 17.17 -3.99 21.73
N ILE A 252 18.35 -3.88 21.14
CA ILE A 252 19.48 -3.12 21.72
C ILE A 252 19.12 -1.64 21.85
N ALA A 253 18.49 -1.05 20.83
CA ALA A 253 18.04 0.34 20.86
C ALA A 253 16.98 0.58 21.94
N ILE A 254 16.04 -0.35 22.13
CA ILE A 254 15.05 -0.28 23.22
C ILE A 254 15.76 -0.39 24.58
N GLY A 255 16.69 -1.34 24.73
CA GLY A 255 17.44 -1.56 25.97
C GLY A 255 18.31 -0.36 26.38
N ASN A 256 18.95 0.28 25.40
CA ASN A 256 19.84 1.43 25.63
C ASN A 256 19.13 2.78 25.57
N GLY A 257 17.89 2.85 25.06
CA GLY A 257 17.19 4.09 24.75
C GLY A 257 16.67 4.85 25.98
N GLY A 258 16.39 4.19 27.11
CA GLY A 258 15.82 4.86 28.29
C GLY A 258 14.48 5.60 28.01
N TRP A 259 14.01 6.38 28.98
CA TRP A 259 12.72 7.11 28.86
C TRP A 259 12.80 8.33 27.93
N PHE A 260 13.99 8.89 27.75
CA PHE A 260 14.23 10.12 26.98
C PHE A 260 14.97 9.88 25.66
N GLY A 261 15.31 8.63 25.32
CA GLY A 261 16.15 8.30 24.17
C GLY A 261 17.65 8.43 24.47
N ALA A 262 18.47 7.59 23.81
CA ALA A 262 19.92 7.75 23.74
C ALA A 262 20.37 8.42 22.41
N GLY A 263 19.39 8.86 21.58
CA GLY A 263 19.53 9.60 20.32
C GLY A 263 18.19 10.20 19.87
N LEU A 264 18.22 11.25 19.03
CA LEU A 264 17.08 12.10 18.58
C LEU A 264 16.93 12.15 17.07
#